data_AF-M0BFW8-F1
#
_entry.id   AF-M0BFW8-F1
#
_cell.length_a   1.000
_cell.length_b   1.000
_cell.length_c   1.000
_cell.angle_alpha   90.00
_cell.angle_beta   90.00
_cell.angle_gamma   90.00
#
_symmetry.space_group_name_H-M   'P 1'
#
loop_
_entity.id
_entity.type
_entity.pdbx_description
1 polymer ?
#
loop_
_entity_poly.entity_id
_entity_poly.type
_entity_poly.pdbx_seq_one_letter_code
_entity_poly.pdbx_strand_id
1 'polypeptide(L)' 'MRRLSQLSESCRTHLELALATDDPAEKDYHIRSVMQAGCVEEIPDEFPSD' A
#
# COMPACT_ATOMS: atom_id res chain seq x y z
N MET A 1 12.30 -14.51 -8.06
CA MET A 1 10.92 -14.05 -7.80
C MET A 1 10.87 -13.50 -6.38
N ARG A 2 10.82 -12.17 -6.22
CA ARG A 2 10.51 -11.58 -4.90
C ARG A 2 9.11 -12.08 -4.54
N ARG A 3 9.00 -12.92 -3.52
CA ARG A 3 7.69 -13.18 -2.93
C ARG A 3 7.24 -11.82 -2.44
N LEU A 4 6.14 -11.28 -2.95
CA LEU A 4 5.40 -10.26 -2.23
C LEU A 4 5.13 -10.91 -0.86
N SER A 5 5.93 -10.53 0.14
CA SER A 5 5.67 -10.82 1.54
C SER A 5 4.19 -10.50 1.74
N GLN A 6 3.43 -11.46 2.27
CA GLN A 6 2.00 -11.25 2.46
C GLN A 6 1.82 -9.90 3.16
N LEU A 7 0.98 -9.04 2.58
CA LEU A 7 0.64 -7.77 3.19
C LEU A 7 0.19 -8.04 4.63
N SER A 8 0.61 -7.17 5.55
CA SER A 8 0.09 -7.23 6.92
C SER A 8 -1.44 -7.18 6.88
N GLU A 9 -2.08 -7.81 7.86
CA GLU A 9 -3.54 -7.82 7.97
C GLU A 9 -4.12 -6.39 8.03
N SER A 10 -3.37 -5.47 8.62
CA SER A 10 -3.69 -4.04 8.65
C SER A 10 -3.69 -3.43 7.24
N CYS A 11 -2.61 -3.63 6.47
CA CYS A 11 -2.55 -3.14 5.09
C CYS A 11 -3.69 -3.71 4.24
N ARG A 12 -3.97 -5.01 4.38
CA ARG A 12 -5.08 -5.66 3.69
C ARG A 12 -6.42 -5.03 4.05
N THR A 13 -6.69 -4.84 5.34
CA THR A 13 -7.94 -4.23 5.82
C THR A 13 -8.13 -2.83 5.26
N HIS A 14 -7.11 -1.99 5.31
CA HIS A 14 -7.20 -0.64 4.75
C HIS A 14 -7.44 -0.67 3.23
N LEU A 15 -6.82 -1.59 2.49
CA LEU A 15 -7.08 -1.73 1.05
C LEU A 15 -8.52 -2.20 0.75
N GLU A 16 -9.04 -3.16 1.52
CA GLU A 16 -10.42 -3.64 1.38
C GLU A 16 -11.43 -2.53 1.69
N LEU A 17 -11.19 -1.71 2.73
CA LEU A 17 -12.02 -0.54 3.03
C LEU A 17 -11.93 0.52 1.93
N ALA A 18 -10.73 0.86 1.45
CA ALA A 18 -10.54 1.82 0.37
C ALA A 18 -11.31 1.44 -0.91
N LEU A 19 -11.41 0.15 -1.22
CA LEU A 19 -12.16 -0.37 -2.37
C LEU A 19 -13.68 -0.30 -2.18
N ALA A 20 -14.15 -0.40 -0.94
CA ALA A 20 -15.57 -0.36 -0.60
C ALA A 20 -16.11 1.07 -0.41
N THR A 21 -15.23 2.04 -0.18
CA THR A 21 -15.58 3.43 0.10
C THR A 21 -15.83 4.25 -1.17
N ASP A 22 -16.99 4.91 -1.23
CA ASP A 22 -17.33 5.87 -2.29
C ASP A 22 -16.84 7.31 -2.00
N ASP A 23 -16.62 7.64 -0.72
CA ASP A 23 -16.08 8.94 -0.33
C ASP A 23 -14.59 9.09 -0.67
N PRO A 24 -14.20 10.08 -1.48
CA PRO A 24 -12.80 10.26 -1.86
C PRO A 24 -11.87 10.52 -0.66
N ALA A 25 -12.32 11.26 0.37
CA ALA A 25 -11.47 11.62 1.49
C ALA A 25 -11.16 10.41 2.40
N GLU A 26 -12.15 9.56 2.64
CA GLU A 26 -11.98 8.31 3.38
C GLU A 26 -11.14 7.29 2.58
N LYS A 27 -11.36 7.17 1.27
CA LYS A 27 -10.49 6.36 0.41
C LYS A 27 -9.02 6.81 0.47
N ASP A 28 -8.78 8.13 0.38
CA ASP A 28 -7.44 8.71 0.47
C ASP A 28 -6.81 8.51 1.86
N TYR A 29 -7.62 8.48 2.92
CA TYR A 29 -7.14 8.11 4.25
C TYR A 29 -6.62 6.68 4.26
N HIS A 30 -7.40 5.70 3.80
CA HIS A 30 -6.99 4.29 3.80
C HIS A 30 -5.74 4.03 2.95
N ILE A 31 -5.65 4.64 1.78
CA ILE A 31 -4.46 4.53 0.90
C ILE A 31 -3.22 5.09 1.61
N ARG A 32 -3.32 6.27 2.23
CA ARG A 32 -2.20 6.86 3.00
C ARG A 32 -1.77 5.98 4.16
N SER A 33 -2.71 5.33 4.87
CA SER A 33 -2.38 4.40 5.94
C SER A 33 -1.52 3.23 5.44
N VAL A 34 -1.85 2.67 4.27
CA VAL A 34 -1.08 1.56 3.66
C VAL A 34 0.30 2.03 3.23
N MET A 35 0.40 3.20 2.58
CA MET A 35 1.69 3.75 2.18
C MET A 35 2.59 4.03 3.39
N GLN A 36 2.05 4.63 4.45
CA GLN A 36 2.81 4.91 5.67
C GLN A 36 3.27 3.63 6.39
N ALA A 37 2.46 2.57 6.35
CA ALA A 37 2.82 1.27 6.92
C ALA A 37 3.84 0.49 6.05
N GLY A 38 3.84 0.69 4.74
CA GLY A 38 4.72 0.02 3.77
C GLY A 38 6.01 0.77 3.43
N CYS A 39 6.08 2.09 3.67
CA CYS A 39 7.25 2.95 3.38
C CYS A 39 8.48 2.68 4.27
N VAL A 40 8.49 1.60 5.05
CA VAL A 40 9.68 1.14 5.79
C VAL A 40 10.51 0.14 4.98
N GLU A 41 10.00 -0.39 3.87
CA GLU A 41 10.82 -1.12 2.88
C GLU A 41 11.24 -0.13 1.79
N GLU A 42 12.54 0.22 1.80
CA GLU A 42 13.21 0.98 0.76
C GLU A 42 12.76 0.49 -0.63
N ILE A 43 12.13 1.38 -1.40
CA ILE A 43 11.95 1.17 -2.83
C ILE A 43 13.37 1.11 -3.40
N PRO A 44 13.81 -0.02 -3.99
CA PRO A 44 15.16 -0.12 -4.52
C PRO A 44 15.32 0.94 -5.61
N ASP A 45 16.30 1.82 -5.46
CA ASP A 45 16.52 3.04 -6.25
C ASP A 45 17.00 2.78 -7.69
N GLU A 46 16.80 1.57 -8.22
CA GLU A 46 17.31 1.17 -9.54
C GLU A 46 16.19 0.58 -10.39
N PHE A 47 15.52 1.45 -11.14
CA PHE A 47 15.02 1.05 -12.46
C PHE A 47 16.21 1.12 -13.41
N PRO A 48 16.75 -0.01 -13.91
CA PRO A 48 17.76 0.04 -14.96
C PRO A 48 17.10 0.66 -16.19
N SER A 49 17.54 1.85 -16.55
CA SER A 49 17.24 2.46 -17.84
C SER A 49 18.20 1.81 -18.84
N ASP A 50 17.69 0.94 -19.70
CA ASP A 50 18.33 0.52 -20.95
C ASP A 50 17.90 1.47 -22.08
#